data_AF-A0A533S2R2-F1
#
_entry.id   AF-A0A533S2R2-F1
#
_cell.length_a   1.000
_cell.length_b   1.000
_cell.length_c   1.000
_cell.angle_alpha   90.00
_cell.angle_beta   90.00
_cell.angle_gamma   90.00
#
_symmetry.space_group_name_H-M   'P 1'
#
loop_
_entity.id
_entity.type
_entity.pdbx_description
1 polymer ?
#
loop_
_entity_poly.entity_id
_entity_poly.type
_entity_poly.pdbx_seq_one_letter_code
_entity_poly.pdbx_strand_id
1 'polypeptide(L)' 'MREKGFRQYLQGRKLSAKGIGSSVKAVKDFEEHLKMRGSALGSVSLDALKEYISFLIKEGKNSEDRLVAIARYCY' A
#
# COMPACT_ATOMS: atom_id res chain seq x y z
N MET A 1 0.35 -5.39 -8.63
CA MET A 1 -0.29 -4.06 -8.63
C MET A 1 -0.15 -3.38 -10.00
N ARG A 2 -1.04 -2.46 -10.37
CA ARG A 2 -0.96 -1.66 -11.62
C ARG A 2 -0.01 -0.46 -11.45
N GLU A 3 1.28 -0.74 -11.32
CA GLU A 3 2.31 0.23 -10.90
C GLU A 3 2.42 1.47 -11.79
N LYS A 4 2.43 1.31 -13.12
CA LYS A 4 2.55 2.44 -14.05
C LYS A 4 1.39 3.43 -13.89
N GLY A 5 0.15 2.90 -13.81
CA GLY A 5 -1.04 3.72 -13.59
C GLY A 5 -1.04 4.41 -12.23
N PHE A 6 -0.62 3.70 -11.18
CA PHE A 6 -0.53 4.28 -9.84
C PHE A 6 0.52 5.40 -9.77
N ARG A 7 1.68 5.24 -10.43
CA ARG A 7 2.69 6.31 -10.54
C ARG A 7 2.13 7.54 -11.23
N GLN A 8 1.44 7.37 -12.36
CA GLN A 8 0.81 8.47 -13.10
C GLN A 8 -0.25 9.18 -12.25
N TYR A 9 -1.06 8.43 -11.50
CA TYR A 9 -2.02 8.98 -10.56
C TYR A 9 -1.34 9.85 -9.48
N LEU A 10 -0.27 9.36 -8.86
CA LEU A 10 0.46 10.10 -7.83
C LEU A 10 1.21 11.32 -8.39
N GLN A 11 1.68 11.26 -9.64
CA GLN A 11 2.22 12.41 -10.36
C GLN A 11 1.15 13.50 -10.55
N GLY A 12 -0.07 13.11 -10.95
CA GLY A 12 -1.21 14.04 -11.05
C GLY A 12 -1.57 14.69 -9.70
N ARG A 13 -1.33 13.99 -8.58
CA ARG A 13 -1.45 14.50 -7.21
C ARG A 13 -0.26 15.36 -6.75
N LYS A 14 0.71 15.63 -7.63
CA LYS A 14 1.91 16.46 -7.37
C LYS A 14 2.81 15.94 -6.24
N LEU A 15 2.85 14.62 -6.01
CA LEU A 15 3.83 14.05 -5.08
C LEU A 15 5.24 14.15 -5.67
N SER A 16 6.24 14.34 -4.79
CA SER A 16 7.65 14.26 -5.18
C SER A 16 8.03 12.86 -5.65
N ALA A 17 9.12 12.73 -6.42
CA ALA A 17 9.63 11.43 -6.85
C ALA A 17 9.89 10.48 -5.67
N LYS A 18 10.41 11.01 -4.55
CA LYS A 18 10.59 10.26 -3.30
C LYS A 18 9.25 9.81 -2.69
N GLY A 19 8.24 10.69 -2.68
CA GLY A 19 6.89 10.35 -2.21
C GLY A 19 6.22 9.28 -3.06
N ILE A 20 6.36 9.36 -4.39
CA ILE A 20 5.89 8.35 -5.34
C ILE A 20 6.58 7.01 -5.06
N GLY A 21 7.91 7.00 -4.92
CA GLY A 21 8.68 5.80 -4.62
C GLY A 21 8.25 5.15 -3.30
N SER A 22 8.06 5.96 -2.26
CA SER A 22 7.60 5.49 -0.94
C SER A 22 6.19 4.91 -1.01
N SER A 23 5.29 5.55 -1.76
CA SER A 23 3.92 5.09 -1.95
C SER A 23 3.86 3.77 -2.74
N VAL A 24 4.64 3.66 -3.81
CA VAL A 24 4.76 2.42 -4.60
C VAL A 24 5.30 1.29 -3.73
N LYS A 25 6.32 1.55 -2.91
CA LYS A 25 6.87 0.57 -1.98
C LYS A 25 5.82 0.11 -0.96
N ALA A 26 5.09 1.03 -0.35
CA ALA A 26 4.03 0.71 0.60
C ALA A 26 2.98 -0.26 0.04
N VAL A 27 2.53 -0.05 -1.20
CA VAL A 27 1.55 -0.91 -1.86
C VAL A 27 2.16 -2.26 -2.25
N LYS A 28 3.42 -2.30 -2.70
CA LYS A 28 4.13 -3.56 -2.98
C LYS A 28 4.28 -4.42 -1.73
N ASP A 29 4.73 -3.83 -0.63
CA ASP A 29 4.89 -4.53 0.66
C ASP A 29 3.54 -5.13 1.10
N PHE A 30 2.43 -4.40 0.90
CA PHE A 30 1.10 -4.90 1.21
C PHE A 30 0.67 -6.04 0.27
N GLU A 31 0.87 -5.89 -1.04
CA GLU A 31 0.56 -6.94 -2.02
C GLU A 31 1.34 -8.23 -1.73
N GLU A 32 2.61 -8.11 -1.35
CA GLU A 32 3.45 -9.24 -0.96
C GLU A 32 2.93 -9.91 0.32
N HIS A 33 2.54 -9.13 1.33
CA HIS A 33 1.91 -9.65 2.54
C HIS A 33 0.63 -10.44 2.25
N LEU A 34 -0.19 -9.95 1.32
CA LEU A 34 -1.41 -10.65 0.90
C LEU A 34 -1.10 -11.94 0.15
N LYS A 35 -0.12 -11.93 -0.76
CA LYS A 35 0.29 -13.13 -1.51
C LYS A 35 0.78 -14.25 -0.58
N MET A 36 1.55 -13.91 0.45
CA MET A 36 1.99 -14.88 1.47
C MET A 36 0.83 -15.55 2.20
N ARG A 37 -0.36 -14.92 2.21
CA ARG A 37 -1.59 -15.42 2.84
C ARG A 37 -2.61 -15.96 1.83
N GLY A 38 -2.22 -16.18 0.57
CA GLY A 38 -3.12 -16.65 -0.49
C GLY A 38 -4.21 -15.65 -0.88
N SER A 39 -4.03 -14.37 -0.55
CA SER A 39 -4.98 -13.30 -0.83
C SER A 39 -4.46 -12.35 -1.90
N ALA A 40 -5.37 -11.59 -2.53
CA ALA A 40 -5.03 -10.58 -3.53
C ALA A 40 -5.68 -9.24 -3.18
N LEU A 41 -5.08 -8.14 -3.66
CA LEU A 41 -5.58 -6.78 -3.41
C LEU A 41 -7.04 -6.58 -3.84
N GLY A 42 -7.48 -7.23 -4.91
CA GLY A 42 -8.86 -7.13 -5.42
C GLY A 42 -9.90 -7.89 -4.60
N SER A 43 -9.47 -8.76 -3.69
CA SER A 43 -10.34 -9.62 -2.87
C SER A 43 -10.03 -9.51 -1.37
N VAL A 44 -9.24 -8.49 -0.97
CA VAL A 44 -8.81 -8.33 0.41
C VAL A 44 -9.98 -7.94 1.30
N SER A 45 -10.16 -8.66 2.41
CA SER A 45 -11.15 -8.31 3.42
C SER A 45 -10.65 -7.16 4.31
N LEU A 46 -11.58 -6.46 4.94
CA LEU A 46 -11.25 -5.44 5.93
C LEU A 46 -10.42 -6.02 7.10
N ASP A 47 -10.68 -7.28 7.48
CA ASP A 47 -9.94 -7.93 8.56
C ASP A 47 -8.50 -8.26 8.16
N ALA A 48 -8.25 -8.67 6.92
CA ALA A 48 -6.88 -8.83 6.40
C ALA A 48 -6.11 -7.50 6.38
N LEU A 49 -6.80 -6.38 6.10
CA LEU A 49 -6.19 -5.04 6.21
C LEU A 49 -5.87 -4.69 7.68
N LYS A 50 -6.78 -4.94 8.63
CA LYS A 50 -6.53 -4.72 10.07
C LYS A 50 -5.37 -5.58 10.59
N GLU A 51 -5.27 -6.83 10.14
CA GLU A 51 -4.15 -7.71 10.47
C GLU A 51 -2.83 -7.15 9.93
N TYR A 52 -2.81 -6.68 8.69
CA TYR A 52 -1.62 -6.05 8.13
C TYR A 52 -1.21 -4.79 8.88
N ILE A 53 -2.16 -3.93 9.27
CA ILE A 53 -1.89 -2.76 10.12
C ILE A 53 -1.31 -3.19 11.47
N SER A 54 -1.88 -4.22 12.08
CA SER A 54 -1.36 -4.78 13.34
C SER A 54 0.07 -5.30 13.21
N PHE A 55 0.38 -5.95 12.08
CA PHE A 55 1.74 -6.38 11.73
C PHE A 55 2.69 -5.17 11.58
N LEU A 56 2.27 -4.10 10.89
CA LEU A 56 3.08 -2.89 10.75
C LEU A 56 3.37 -2.21 12.10
N ILE A 57 2.41 -2.18 13.01
CA ILE A 57 2.58 -1.61 14.35
C ILE A 57 3.62 -2.43 15.13
N LYS A 58 3.51 -3.76 15.14
CA LYS A 58 4.47 -4.65 15.80
C LYS A 58 5.90 -4.48 15.28
N GLU A 59 6.04 -4.26 13.97
CA GLU A 59 7.32 -4.07 13.29
C GLU A 59 7.88 -2.63 13.39
N GLY A 60 7.15 -1.69 14.00
CA GLY A 60 7.54 -0.27 14.02
C GLY A 60 7.53 0.40 12.64
N LYS A 61 6.82 -0.18 11.66
CA LYS A 61 6.72 0.28 10.27
C LYS A 61 5.40 1.00 9.97
N ASN A 62 4.55 1.20 10.99
CA ASN A 62 3.29 1.92 10.84
C ASN A 62 3.55 3.42 10.67
N SER A 63 3.06 4.01 9.57
CA SER A 63 3.19 5.43 9.27
C SER A 63 1.98 5.91 8.49
N GLU A 64 1.55 7.15 8.72
CA GLU A 64 0.43 7.76 8.01
C GLU A 64 0.64 7.71 6.49
N ASP A 65 1.83 8.07 5.99
CA ASP A 65 2.17 8.03 4.56
C ASP A 65 1.93 6.66 3.93
N ARG A 66 2.30 5.57 4.64
CA ARG A 66 2.09 4.19 4.19
C ARG A 66 0.61 3.86 4.10
N LEU A 67 -0.19 4.23 5.11
CA LEU A 67 -1.63 3.97 5.13
C LEU A 67 -2.36 4.75 4.04
N VAL A 68 -2.00 6.03 3.86
CA VAL A 68 -2.55 6.88 2.80
C VAL A 68 -2.16 6.34 1.42
N ALA A 69 -0.95 5.84 1.22
CA ALA A 69 -0.54 5.22 -0.03
C ALA A 69 -1.38 3.99 -0.38
N ILE A 70 -1.66 3.12 0.60
CA ILE A 70 -2.52 1.95 0.42
C ILE A 70 -3.95 2.39 0.09
N ALA A 71 -4.51 3.33 0.85
CA ALA A 71 -5.86 3.86 0.62
C ALA A 71 -6.00 4.48 -0.79
N ARG A 72 -4.99 5.25 -1.24
CA ARG A 72 -4.95 5.85 -2.58
C ARG A 72 -4.90 4.82 -3.71
N TYR A 73 -4.37 3.63 -3.47
CA TYR A 73 -4.30 2.57 -4.47
C TYR A 73 -5.60 1.75 -4.52
N CYS A 74 -6.27 1.60 -3.38
CA CYS A 74 -7.53 0.86 -3.27
C CYS A 74 -8.76 1.65 -3.73
N TYR A 75 -8.66 2.98 -3.86
CA TYR A 75 -9.69 3.87 -4.42
C TYR A 75 -9.59 3.95 -5.95
#